data_AF-A0A959S768-F1
#
_entry.id   AF-A0A959S768-F1
#
_cell.length_a   1.000
_cell.length_b   1.000
_cell.length_c   1.000
_cell.angle_alpha   90.00
_cell.angle_beta   90.00
_cell.angle_gamma   90.00
#
_symmetry.space_group_name_H-M   'P 1'
#
loop_
_entity.id
_entity.type
_entity.pdbx_description
1 polymer ?
#
loop_
_entity_poly.entity_id
_entity_poly.type
_entity_poly.pdbx_seq_one_letter_code
_entity_poly.pdbx_strand_id
1 'polypeptide(L)'
;MERPIFYLCAIGLLASCGRGGQGQLIGVQGRPGWYEVDPYGMNYIPMGSFVMGPSDQDVPYALVTKSKTVSVQAFYIDQTEISNNEYR
;
A
#
# COMPACT_ATOMS: atom_id res chain seq x y z
N MET A 1 -7.81 -34.15 57.44
CA MET A 1 -8.32 -33.04 56.61
C MET A 1 -7.53 -32.88 55.30
N GLU A 2 -6.84 -33.94 54.85
CA GLU A 2 -5.78 -33.85 53.82
C GLU A 2 -6.30 -33.88 52.38
N ARG A 3 -7.42 -34.57 52.14
CA ARG A 3 -8.04 -34.74 50.82
C ARG A 3 -8.62 -33.44 50.23
N PRO A 4 -9.40 -32.62 50.96
CA PRO A 4 -9.96 -31.39 50.39
C PRO A 4 -8.88 -30.36 50.03
N ILE A 5 -7.75 -30.35 50.75
CA ILE A 5 -6.60 -29.46 50.48
C ILE A 5 -5.99 -29.81 49.11
N PHE A 6 -5.87 -31.10 48.80
CA PHE A 6 -5.30 -31.55 47.53
C PHE A 6 -6.16 -31.13 46.32
N TYR A 7 -7.49 -31.22 46.44
CA TYR A 7 -8.40 -30.76 45.39
C TYR A 7 -8.38 -29.24 45.23
N LEU A 8 -8.23 -28.49 46.31
CA LEU A 8 -8.17 -27.03 46.30
C LEU A 8 -6.87 -26.53 45.66
N CYS A 9 -5.75 -27.19 45.93
CA CYS A 9 -4.47 -26.95 45.25
C CYS A 9 -4.53 -27.28 43.75
N ALA A 10 -5.18 -28.39 43.36
CA ALA A 10 -5.34 -28.76 41.96
C ALA A 10 -6.17 -27.72 41.17
N ILE A 11 -7.24 -27.19 41.77
CA ILE A 11 -8.06 -26.13 41.17
C ILE A 11 -7.25 -24.83 41.03
N GLY A 12 -6.46 -24.47 42.04
CA GLY A 12 -5.59 -23.28 42.00
C GLY A 12 -4.53 -23.34 40.88
N LEU A 13 -3.95 -24.53 40.65
CA LEU A 13 -2.98 -24.74 39.57
C LEU A 13 -3.61 -24.66 38.18
N LEU A 14 -4.83 -25.19 38.00
CA LEU A 14 -5.57 -25.09 36.73
C LEU A 14 -6.02 -23.65 36.43
N ALA A 15 -6.36 -22.86 37.43
CA ALA A 15 -6.73 -21.44 37.26
C ALA A 15 -5.54 -20.54 36.89
N SER A 16 -4.31 -20.96 37.19
CA SER A 16 -3.10 -20.17 36.90
C SER A 16 -2.61 -20.30 35.45
N CYS A 17 -3.04 -21.33 34.72
CA CYS A 17 -2.62 -21.57 33.34
C CYS A 17 -3.67 -20.99 32.38
N GLY A 18 -3.55 -19.72 31.97
CA GLY A 18 -4.47 -19.21 30.94
C GLY A 18 -4.62 -17.71 30.74
N ARG A 19 -3.70 -16.85 31.19
CA ARG A 19 -3.71 -15.42 30.81
C ARG A 19 -2.33 -14.93 30.41
N GLY A 20 -1.72 -15.61 29.46
CA GLY A 20 -0.54 -15.15 28.75
C GLY A 20 -0.92 -14.70 27.35
N GLY A 21 -0.52 -13.49 26.97
CA GLY A 21 -0.52 -13.10 25.55
C GLY A 21 -1.50 -12.00 25.16
N GLN A 22 -1.56 -10.90 25.91
CA GLN A 22 -1.89 -9.60 25.29
C GLN A 22 -0.66 -8.73 25.49
N GLY A 23 0.30 -8.87 24.56
CA GLY A 23 1.48 -8.03 24.53
C GLY A 23 1.07 -6.56 24.56
N GLN A 24 1.82 -5.72 25.24
CA GLN A 24 1.50 -4.31 25.45
C GLN A 24 1.57 -3.45 24.16
N LEU A 25 1.63 -4.11 23.00
CA LEU A 25 1.66 -3.54 21.66
C LEU A 25 0.69 -4.29 20.74
N ILE A 26 -0.52 -4.59 21.21
CA ILE A 26 -1.62 -4.85 20.28
C ILE A 26 -1.91 -3.50 19.61
N GLY A 27 -1.54 -3.34 18.34
CA GLY A 27 -1.89 -2.14 17.58
C GLY A 27 -3.40 -1.87 17.63
N VAL A 28 -3.84 -0.71 17.15
CA VAL A 28 -5.27 -0.34 17.16
C VAL A 28 -6.10 -1.43 16.48
N GLN A 29 -6.91 -2.12 17.29
CA GLN A 29 -7.81 -3.17 16.81
C GLN A 29 -8.96 -2.54 16.06
N GLY A 30 -9.34 -3.11 14.90
CA GLY A 30 -10.44 -2.60 14.08
C GLY A 30 -10.08 -1.41 13.19
N ARG A 31 -8.80 -1.17 12.89
CA ARG A 31 -8.43 -0.21 11.84
C ARG A 31 -8.96 -0.72 10.49
N PRO A 32 -9.79 0.04 9.76
CA PRO A 32 -10.16 -0.34 8.41
C PRO A 32 -8.88 -0.48 7.56
N GLY A 33 -8.91 -1.41 6.60
CA GLY A 33 -7.82 -1.55 5.64
C GLY A 33 -7.52 -0.21 4.98
N TRP A 34 -6.23 0.11 4.83
CA TRP A 34 -5.85 1.27 4.05
C TRP A 34 -6.30 1.05 2.61
N TYR A 35 -7.07 2.00 2.06
CA TYR A 35 -7.47 2.00 0.68
C TYR A 35 -7.00 3.31 0.05
N GLU A 36 -6.30 3.19 -1.07
CA GLU A 36 -5.94 4.34 -1.89
C GLU A 36 -7.14 4.67 -2.77
N VAL A 37 -7.73 5.84 -2.56
CA VAL A 37 -8.87 6.29 -3.36
C VAL A 37 -8.34 6.76 -4.71
N ASP A 38 -8.95 6.27 -5.80
CA ASP A 38 -8.67 6.76 -7.15
C ASP A 38 -8.96 8.26 -7.21
N PRO A 39 -7.96 9.12 -7.46
CA PRO A 39 -8.16 10.56 -7.47
C PRO A 39 -9.12 10.96 -8.61
N TYR A 40 -10.07 11.84 -8.30
CA TYR A 40 -11.00 12.36 -9.30
C TYR A 40 -10.25 13.14 -10.38
N GLY A 41 -10.61 12.94 -11.64
CA GLY A 41 -9.98 13.63 -12.77
C GLY A 41 -8.59 13.10 -13.15
N MET A 42 -8.15 11.98 -12.55
CA MET A 42 -6.89 11.32 -12.89
C MET A 42 -7.11 9.95 -13.52
N ASN A 43 -6.19 9.55 -14.39
CA ASN A 43 -6.09 8.22 -14.98
C ASN A 43 -4.96 7.42 -14.34
N TYR A 44 -5.25 6.16 -14.02
CA TYR A 44 -4.26 5.20 -13.58
C TYR A 44 -3.43 4.67 -14.76
N ILE A 45 -2.12 4.88 -14.72
CA ILE A 45 -1.17 4.34 -15.68
C ILE A 45 -0.48 3.12 -15.05
N PRO A 46 -0.66 1.91 -15.62
CA PRO A 46 -0.06 0.71 -15.07
C PRO A 46 1.46 0.72 -15.24
N MET A 47 2.15 -0.02 -14.37
CA MET A 47 3.58 -0.23 -14.49
C MET A 47 3.92 -0.93 -15.82
N GLY A 48 5.01 -0.50 -16.45
CA GLY A 48 5.40 -1.06 -17.74
C GLY A 48 6.69 -0.46 -18.26
N SER A 49 7.06 -0.90 -19.46
CA SER A 49 8.16 -0.30 -20.21
C SER A 49 7.69 0.10 -21.60
N PHE A 50 8.25 1.19 -22.10
CA PHE A 50 7.98 1.66 -23.46
C PHE A 50 9.24 2.25 -24.07
N VAL A 51 9.28 2.31 -25.40
CA VAL A 51 10.37 2.96 -26.14
C VAL A 51 10.07 4.45 -26.22
N MET A 52 10.82 5.24 -25.46
CA MET A 52 10.74 6.70 -25.47
C MET A 52 11.64 7.26 -26.57
N GLY A 53 11.11 8.19 -27.37
CA GLY A 53 11.86 8.88 -28.42
C GLY A 53 11.27 8.66 -29.81
N PRO A 54 11.85 9.31 -30.83
CA PRO A 54 11.34 9.21 -32.20
C PRO A 54 11.50 7.78 -32.73
N SER A 55 10.45 7.26 -33.35
CA SER A 55 10.48 5.94 -34.00
C SER A 55 10.67 6.00 -35.52
N ASP A 56 10.26 7.10 -36.18
CA ASP A 56 10.53 7.30 -37.63
C ASP A 56 10.16 8.70 -38.16
N GLN A 57 10.09 9.74 -37.32
CA GLN A 57 9.75 11.10 -37.79
C GLN A 57 11.03 11.88 -38.08
N ASP A 58 11.30 12.05 -39.37
CA ASP A 58 12.32 12.96 -39.92
C ASP A 58 11.96 14.41 -39.60
N VAL A 59 12.23 14.84 -38.37
CA VAL A 59 12.28 16.26 -38.04
C VAL A 59 13.65 16.76 -38.49
N PRO A 60 13.75 17.61 -39.53
CA PRO A 60 15.02 18.20 -39.91
C PRO A 60 15.56 18.98 -38.71
N TYR A 61 16.79 18.68 -38.28
CA TYR A 61 17.47 19.06 -37.02
C TYR A 61 17.34 18.13 -35.79
N ALA A 62 16.68 16.98 -35.84
CA ALA A 62 16.63 16.03 -34.71
C ALA A 62 17.90 15.16 -34.53
N LEU A 63 19.10 15.66 -34.86
CA LEU A 63 20.36 14.89 -34.86
C LEU A 63 20.85 14.40 -33.47
N VAL A 64 20.05 14.56 -32.40
CA VAL A 64 20.48 14.29 -31.02
C VAL A 64 19.54 13.33 -30.27
N THR A 65 18.35 13.03 -30.81
CA THR A 65 17.34 12.28 -30.05
C THR A 65 17.40 10.79 -30.39
N LYS A 66 17.96 9.99 -29.47
CA LYS A 66 17.99 8.52 -29.57
C LYS A 66 16.80 7.91 -28.85
N SER A 67 16.16 6.92 -29.46
CA SER A 67 15.15 6.10 -28.79
C SER A 67 15.76 5.30 -27.64
N LYS A 68 15.09 5.28 -26.49
CA LYS A 68 15.52 4.55 -25.29
C LYS A 68 14.34 3.81 -24.68
N THR A 69 14.54 2.56 -24.28
CA THR A 69 13.55 1.82 -23.51
C THR A 69 13.57 2.31 -22.06
N VAL A 70 12.43 2.80 -21.58
CA VAL A 70 12.26 3.31 -20.22
C VAL A 70 11.22 2.46 -19.51
N SER A 71 11.51 2.09 -18.26
CA SER A 71 10.56 1.44 -17.35
C SER A 71 10.01 2.46 -16.37
N VAL A 72 8.70 2.49 -16.19
CA VAL A 72 8.01 3.42 -15.28
C VAL A 72 7.15 2.61 -14.31
N GLN A 73 7.14 3.03 -13.04
CA GLN A 73 6.25 2.46 -12.02
C GLN A 73 4.80 2.89 -12.30
N ALA A 74 3.82 2.26 -11.64
CA ALA A 74 2.44 2.70 -11.75
C ALA A 74 2.24 4.08 -11.10
N PHE A 75 1.47 4.97 -11.74
CA PHE A 75 1.18 6.31 -11.24
C PHE A 75 -0.13 6.86 -11.81
N TYR A 76 -0.59 7.97 -11.26
CA TYR A 76 -1.77 8.70 -11.74
C TYR A 76 -1.36 9.94 -12.55
N ILE A 77 -2.05 10.20 -13.66
CA ILE A 77 -1.87 11.41 -14.49
C ILE A 77 -3.22 12.10 -14.71
N ASP A 78 -3.22 13.43 -14.80
CA ASP A 78 -4.45 14.19 -15.08
C ASP A 78 -5.08 13.77 -16.42
N GLN A 79 -6.41 13.62 -16.44
CA GLN A 79 -7.16 13.26 -17.64
C GLN A 79 -7.18 14.39 -18.68
N THR A 80 -7.19 15.63 -18.19
CA THR A 80 -7.22 16.85 -18.99
C THR A 80 -6.19 17.83 -18.47
N GLU A 81 -5.73 18.73 -19.34
CA GLU A 81 -4.96 19.89 -18.89
C GLU A 81 -5.78 20.72 -17.90
N ILE A 82 -5.10 21.31 -16.92
CA ILE A 82 -5.72 22.17 -15.91
C ILE A 82 -6.47 23.31 -16.60
N SER A 83 -7.77 23.42 -16.31
CA SER A 83 -8.61 24.48 -16.86
C SER A 83 -8.37 25.82 -16.15
N ASN A 84 -8.68 26.93 -16.84
CA ASN A 84 -8.61 28.28 -16.26
C ASN A 84 -9.45 28.45 -14.98
N ASN A 85 -10.50 27.64 -14.82
CA ASN A 85 -11.37 27.68 -13.65
C ASN A 85 -10.78 26.90 -12.47
N GLU A 86 -10.04 25.82 -12.71
CA GLU A 86 -9.34 25.06 -11.66
C GLU A 86 -8.10 25.79 -11.15
N TYR A 87 -7.50 26.64 -11.99
CA TYR A 87 -6.32 27.42 -11.61
C TYR A 87 -6.62 28.61 -10.68
N ARG A 88 -7.83 29.18 -10.76
CA ARG A 88 -8.23 30.38 -10.00
C ARG A 88 -8.74 30.04 -8.61
#